data_AF-A0A4Q3T314-F1
#
_entry.id   AF-A0A4Q3T314-F1
#
_cell.length_a   1.000
_cell.length_b   1.000
_cell.length_c   1.000
_cell.angle_alpha   90.00
_cell.angle_beta   90.00
_cell.angle_gamma   90.00
#
_symmetry.space_group_name_H-M   'P 1'
#
loop_
_entity.id
_entity.type
_entity.pdbx_description
1 polymer ?
#
loop_
_entity_poly.entity_id
_entity_poly.type
_entity_poly.pdbx_seq_one_letter_code
_entity_poly.pdbx_strand_id
1 'polypeptide(L)'
;MHDHPSISSHAATPQRPLQPAGRIAATADGAVVRGDPFWKRRSTWEKALSVLSPALLLAAWEIAVHFGKIDARFFPPPSRIFETLWEMTGSGELMTHLGISVQRILIGFFLGAVPGVIIGLAMGLMPLVRAAVEPLVDSTYPIPKIALLPMFIMIFGIGEASKYAIIATAVIYLVLINTESGVRNIEKIYLDVGKNYHA
;
A
#
# COMPACT_ATOMS: atom_id res chain seq x y z
N MET A 1 -2.10 25.31 -80.30
CA MET A 1 -3.45 24.85 -79.92
C MET A 1 -3.28 23.49 -79.29
N HIS A 2 -3.69 23.36 -78.02
CA HIS A 2 -3.62 22.17 -77.14
C HIS A 2 -2.21 21.72 -76.72
N ASP A 3 -1.90 21.29 -75.49
CA ASP A 3 -2.54 21.31 -74.16
C ASP A 3 -1.42 20.90 -73.16
N HIS A 4 -1.52 21.32 -71.90
CA HIS A 4 -0.73 20.83 -70.75
C HIS A 4 -1.04 19.32 -70.45
N PRO A 5 -0.27 18.52 -69.64
CA PRO A 5 0.36 18.92 -68.38
C PRO A 5 1.69 18.24 -67.96
N SER A 6 2.24 18.82 -66.89
CA SER A 6 3.40 18.47 -66.09
C SER A 6 3.29 17.13 -65.32
N ILE A 7 4.35 16.33 -65.32
CA ILE A 7 4.66 15.39 -64.23
C ILE A 7 6.15 15.49 -63.85
N SER A 8 6.32 15.58 -62.53
CA SER A 8 7.46 15.80 -61.67
C SER A 8 8.62 14.79 -61.74
N SER A 9 9.84 15.32 -61.83
CA SER A 9 10.99 15.05 -60.94
C SER A 9 11.26 13.59 -60.53
N HIS A 10 11.96 12.85 -61.39
CA HIS A 10 12.87 11.79 -60.93
C HIS A 10 14.27 12.39 -60.73
N ALA A 11 14.57 12.75 -59.47
CA ALA A 11 15.93 13.05 -59.04
C ALA A 11 16.39 11.91 -58.12
N ALA A 12 17.29 11.08 -58.64
CA ALA A 12 18.07 10.13 -57.88
C ALA A 12 18.95 10.89 -56.88
N THR A 13 18.84 10.57 -55.60
CA THR A 13 19.74 11.10 -54.56
C THR A 13 20.78 10.02 -54.22
N PRO A 14 22.08 10.38 -54.08
CA PRO A 14 23.20 9.45 -54.18
C PRO A 14 23.31 8.51 -52.97
N GLN A 15 23.72 7.26 -53.23
CA GLN A 15 24.14 6.32 -52.21
C GLN A 15 25.39 6.86 -51.48
N ARG A 16 25.28 6.99 -50.16
CA ARG A 16 26.34 7.45 -49.27
C ARG A 16 27.45 6.38 -49.18
N PRO A 17 28.73 6.72 -49.36
CA PRO A 17 29.81 5.76 -49.18
C PRO A 17 29.92 5.31 -47.72
N LEU A 18 30.10 4.00 -47.52
CA LEU A 18 30.38 3.37 -46.23
C LEU A 18 31.70 3.90 -45.69
N GLN A 19 31.65 4.73 -44.65
CA GLN A 19 32.85 5.20 -43.93
C GLN A 19 33.51 4.01 -43.20
N PRO A 20 34.83 3.82 -43.33
CA PRO A 20 35.54 2.76 -42.62
C PRO A 20 35.56 3.07 -41.11
N ALA A 21 35.42 2.01 -40.33
CA ALA A 21 35.43 1.98 -38.87
C ALA A 21 36.69 2.68 -38.31
N GLY A 22 36.56 3.97 -38.02
CA GLY A 22 37.54 4.77 -37.30
C GLY A 22 37.41 4.51 -35.81
N ARG A 23 38.44 3.89 -35.26
CA ARG A 23 38.78 3.81 -33.83
C ARG A 23 38.38 5.10 -33.11
N ILE A 24 37.25 5.08 -32.40
CA ILE A 24 36.99 6.03 -31.34
C ILE A 24 37.66 5.44 -30.12
N ALA A 25 38.75 6.08 -29.73
CA ALA A 25 39.50 5.79 -28.53
C ALA A 25 38.56 5.63 -27.34
N ALA A 26 38.80 4.58 -26.57
CA ALA A 26 38.25 4.36 -25.25
C ALA A 26 38.68 5.52 -24.33
N THR A 27 37.88 6.58 -24.31
CA THR A 27 37.90 7.62 -23.26
C THR A 27 36.46 7.94 -22.90
N ALA A 28 35.80 6.94 -22.33
CA ALA A 28 34.72 7.18 -21.38
C ALA A 28 35.09 6.33 -20.17
N ASP A 29 36.06 6.85 -19.42
CA ASP A 29 36.23 6.55 -18.00
C ASP A 29 34.88 6.94 -17.37
N GLY A 30 33.95 5.99 -17.43
CA GLY A 30 32.62 6.10 -16.89
C GLY A 30 32.81 6.15 -15.40
N ALA A 31 32.97 7.37 -14.90
CA ALA A 31 32.95 7.70 -13.50
C ALA A 31 31.77 6.96 -12.90
N VAL A 32 32.08 5.82 -12.27
CA VAL A 32 31.21 5.18 -11.30
C VAL A 32 31.00 6.29 -10.29
N VAL A 33 29.84 6.95 -10.38
CA VAL A 33 29.33 7.78 -9.31
C VAL A 33 29.18 6.81 -8.15
N ARG A 34 30.28 6.65 -7.40
CA ARG A 34 30.34 6.00 -6.12
C ARG A 34 29.48 6.93 -5.28
N GLY A 35 28.17 6.70 -5.31
CA GLY A 35 27.23 7.39 -4.45
C GLY A 35 27.71 7.10 -3.05
N ASP A 36 28.31 8.10 -2.42
CA ASP A 36 28.69 8.01 -1.03
C ASP A 36 27.42 7.56 -0.28
N PRO A 37 27.47 6.45 0.46
CA PRO A 37 26.37 5.98 1.28
C PRO A 37 25.73 7.10 2.09
N PHE A 38 24.62 7.67 1.61
CA PHE A 38 23.85 8.72 2.31
C PHE A 38 23.31 8.23 3.67
N TRP A 39 23.43 6.94 3.95
CA TRP A 39 23.07 6.29 5.21
C TRP A 39 24.16 6.29 6.29
N LYS A 40 25.39 6.76 6.02
CA LYS A 40 26.55 6.46 6.87
C LYS A 40 27.17 7.64 7.63
N ARG A 41 26.34 8.44 8.34
CA ARG A 41 26.66 8.99 9.68
C ARG A 41 25.45 9.75 10.24
N ARG A 42 24.43 9.04 10.71
CA ARG A 42 23.40 9.68 11.56
C ARG A 42 24.13 10.25 12.78
N SER A 43 24.32 11.56 12.81
CA SER A 43 25.07 12.25 13.86
C SER A 43 24.46 11.89 15.22
N THR A 44 25.26 11.74 16.27
CA THR A 44 24.76 11.51 17.64
C THR A 44 23.69 12.54 18.01
N TRP A 45 23.80 13.75 17.46
CA TRP A 45 22.81 14.83 17.56
C TRP A 45 21.47 14.53 16.89
N GLU A 46 21.44 13.85 15.74
CA GLU A 46 20.19 13.45 15.08
C GLU A 46 19.45 12.38 15.89
N LYS A 47 20.19 11.43 16.47
CA LYS A 47 19.61 10.43 17.38
C LYS A 47 19.08 11.10 18.65
N ALA A 48 19.84 12.02 19.24
CA ALA A 48 19.39 12.79 20.40
C ALA A 48 18.14 13.61 20.09
N LEU A 49 18.10 14.35 18.97
CA LEU A 49 16.93 15.12 18.52
C LEU A 49 15.72 14.22 18.24
N SER A 50 15.92 13.00 17.73
CA SER A 50 14.82 12.06 17.46
C SER A 50 14.11 11.57 18.72
N VAL A 51 14.81 11.49 19.87
CA VAL A 51 14.23 11.08 21.16
C VAL A 51 13.79 12.29 21.98
N LEU A 52 14.57 13.37 21.93
CA LEU A 52 14.31 14.58 22.71
C LEU A 52 13.05 15.30 22.21
N SER A 53 12.78 15.30 20.91
CA SER A 53 11.60 15.98 20.36
C SER A 53 10.26 15.40 20.86
N PRO A 54 9.98 14.08 20.82
CA PRO A 54 8.76 13.53 21.42
C PRO A 54 8.76 13.66 22.95
N ALA A 55 9.91 13.54 23.63
CA ALA A 55 9.98 13.70 25.07
C ALA A 55 9.59 15.13 25.52
N LEU A 56 10.09 16.15 24.81
CA LEU A 56 9.73 17.56 25.06
C LEU A 56 8.25 17.81 24.79
N LEU A 57 7.67 17.19 23.76
CA LEU A 57 6.23 17.26 23.49
C LEU A 57 5.42 16.69 24.66
N LEU A 58 5.78 15.51 25.17
CA LEU A 58 5.12 14.89 26.32
C LEU A 58 5.25 15.76 27.57
N ALA A 59 6.43 16.32 27.83
CA ALA A 59 6.64 17.23 28.95
C ALA A 59 5.80 18.51 28.83
N ALA A 60 5.76 19.12 27.64
CA ALA A 60 4.94 20.30 27.39
C ALA A 60 3.44 20.00 27.56
N TRP A 61 2.98 18.81 27.14
CA TRP A 61 1.61 18.35 27.34
C TRP A 61 1.29 18.13 28.82
N GLU A 62 2.14 17.41 29.55
CA GLU A 62 2.03 17.21 31.00
C GLU A 62 1.87 18.55 31.74
N ILE A 63 2.74 19.51 31.42
CA ILE A 63 2.73 20.86 31.96
C ILE A 63 1.42 21.58 31.58
N ALA A 64 1.03 21.57 30.31
CA ALA A 64 -0.18 22.26 29.86
C ALA A 64 -1.45 21.77 30.59
N VAL A 65 -1.54 20.47 30.90
CA VAL A 65 -2.63 19.90 31.71
C VAL A 65 -2.53 20.33 33.17
N HIS A 66 -1.35 20.25 33.79
CA HIS A 66 -1.15 20.62 35.20
C HIS A 66 -1.42 22.11 35.47
N PHE A 67 -1.11 22.99 34.51
CA PHE A 67 -1.39 24.41 34.60
C PHE A 67 -2.84 24.78 34.20
N GLY A 68 -3.71 23.78 33.96
CA GLY A 68 -5.13 24.00 33.66
C GLY A 68 -5.41 24.61 32.29
N LYS A 69 -4.42 24.64 31.39
CA LYS A 69 -4.61 25.12 30.00
C LYS A 69 -5.34 24.09 29.14
N ILE A 70 -5.29 22.82 29.53
CA ILE A 70 -5.94 21.70 28.87
C ILE A 70 -6.76 20.94 29.93
N ASP A 71 -8.02 20.64 29.61
CA ASP A 71 -8.90 19.88 30.50
C ASP A 71 -8.47 18.40 30.57
N ALA A 72 -8.03 17.98 31.76
CA ALA A 72 -7.58 16.62 32.06
C ALA A 72 -8.65 15.55 31.83
N ARG A 73 -9.93 15.92 31.74
CA ARG A 73 -11.04 14.98 31.44
C ARG A 73 -11.02 14.49 30.01
N PHE A 74 -10.59 15.34 29.08
CA PHE A 74 -10.49 14.99 27.66
C PHE A 74 -9.06 14.60 27.28
N PHE A 75 -8.07 15.20 27.94
CA PHE A 75 -6.65 14.95 27.69
C PHE A 75 -5.93 14.67 29.00
N PRO A 76 -6.02 13.43 29.52
CA PRO A 76 -5.28 13.02 30.71
C PRO A 76 -3.79 13.29 30.55
N PRO A 77 -3.09 13.71 31.62
CA PRO A 77 -1.66 13.93 31.55
C PRO A 77 -0.92 12.61 31.22
N PRO A 78 0.17 12.64 30.44
CA PRO A 78 0.99 11.47 30.16
C PRO A 78 1.31 10.59 31.38
N SER A 79 1.60 11.19 32.53
CA SER A 79 1.86 10.45 33.78
C SER A 79 0.73 9.49 34.18
N ARG A 80 -0.52 9.96 34.13
CA ARG A 80 -1.72 9.13 34.39
C ARG A 80 -1.85 7.99 33.40
N ILE A 81 -1.52 8.23 32.12
CA ILE A 81 -1.56 7.19 31.08
C ILE A 81 -0.57 6.06 31.42
N PHE A 82 0.65 6.41 31.81
CA PHE A 82 1.66 5.43 32.21
C PHE A 82 1.28 4.64 33.47
N GLU A 83 0.70 5.31 34.46
CA GLU A 83 0.20 4.68 35.69
C GLU A 83 -0.88 3.64 35.36
N THR A 84 -1.91 4.04 34.60
CA THR A 84 -2.99 3.12 34.18
C THR A 84 -2.46 1.97 33.30
N LEU A 85 -1.49 2.23 32.41
CA LEU A 85 -0.85 1.16 31.63
C LEU A 85 -0.14 0.14 32.52
N TRP A 86 0.59 0.60 33.54
CA TRP A 86 1.29 -0.28 34.47
C TRP A 86 0.31 -1.12 35.29
N GLU A 87 -0.73 -0.49 35.82
CA GLU A 87 -1.79 -1.16 36.58
C GLU A 87 -2.52 -2.23 35.74
N MET A 88 -2.96 -1.88 34.52
CA MET A 88 -3.66 -2.81 33.62
C MET A 88 -2.75 -3.94 33.12
N THR A 89 -1.45 -3.68 33.02
CA THR A 89 -0.47 -4.73 32.69
C THR A 89 -0.31 -5.70 33.85
N GLY A 90 -0.18 -5.18 35.08
CA GLY A 90 -0.07 -6.00 36.30
C GLY A 90 -1.35 -6.79 36.62
N SER A 91 -2.52 -6.23 36.32
CA SER A 91 -3.82 -6.92 36.52
C SER A 91 -4.15 -7.96 35.43
N GLY A 92 -3.43 -7.94 34.30
CA GLY A 92 -3.73 -8.80 33.14
C GLY A 92 -4.92 -8.32 32.29
N GLU A 93 -5.58 -7.23 32.68
CA GLU A 93 -6.70 -6.65 31.95
C GLU A 93 -6.26 -6.16 30.56
N LEU A 94 -5.07 -5.56 30.47
CA LEU A 94 -4.52 -5.10 29.18
C LEU A 94 -4.38 -6.25 28.19
N MET A 95 -3.86 -7.40 28.65
CA MET A 95 -3.69 -8.58 27.80
C MET A 95 -5.03 -9.16 27.34
N THR A 96 -6.05 -9.09 28.19
CA THR A 96 -7.41 -9.54 27.86
C THR A 96 -8.02 -8.68 26.76
N HIS A 97 -7.97 -7.35 26.90
CA HIS A 97 -8.50 -6.42 25.89
C HIS A 97 -7.73 -6.49 24.57
N LEU A 98 -6.41 -6.64 24.64
CA LEU A 98 -5.57 -6.88 23.46
C LEU A 98 -5.93 -8.19 22.78
N GLY A 99 -6.08 -9.28 23.55
CA GLY A 99 -6.47 -10.59 23.03
C GLY A 99 -7.80 -10.55 22.28
N ILE A 100 -8.82 -9.90 22.85
CA ILE A 100 -10.13 -9.72 22.19
C ILE A 100 -9.97 -8.91 20.89
N SER A 101 -9.16 -7.85 20.91
CA SER A 101 -8.94 -7.01 19.73
C SER A 101 -8.22 -7.76 18.62
N VAL A 102 -7.18 -8.53 18.94
CA VAL A 102 -6.44 -9.37 18.00
C VAL A 102 -7.33 -10.48 17.45
N GLN A 103 -8.08 -11.18 18.30
CA GLN A 103 -9.02 -12.21 17.88
C GLN A 103 -10.02 -11.65 16.87
N ARG A 104 -10.59 -10.48 17.14
CA ARG A 104 -11.52 -9.81 16.24
C ARG A 104 -10.90 -9.49 14.89
N ILE A 105 -9.66 -8.99 14.89
CA ILE A 105 -8.91 -8.72 13.65
C ILE A 105 -8.68 -10.01 12.88
N LEU A 106 -8.23 -11.08 13.54
CA LEU A 106 -7.95 -12.36 12.88
C LEU A 106 -9.21 -12.99 12.28
N ILE A 107 -10.31 -13.05 13.03
CA ILE A 107 -11.57 -13.60 12.54
C ILE A 107 -12.08 -12.80 11.34
N GLY A 108 -12.17 -11.47 11.48
CA GLY A 108 -12.60 -10.60 10.38
C GLY A 108 -11.65 -10.69 9.17
N PHE A 109 -10.35 -10.79 9.42
CA PHE A 109 -9.34 -10.97 8.37
C PHE A 109 -9.57 -12.25 7.59
N PHE A 110 -9.70 -13.41 8.24
CA PHE A 110 -9.93 -14.66 7.50
C PHE A 110 -11.27 -14.67 6.76
N LEU A 111 -12.33 -14.12 7.37
CA LEU A 111 -13.63 -13.98 6.72
C LEU A 111 -13.59 -13.11 5.46
N GLY A 112 -12.73 -12.09 5.41
CA GLY A 112 -12.54 -11.25 4.23
C GLY A 112 -11.47 -11.75 3.25
N ALA A 113 -10.36 -12.27 3.77
CA ALA A 113 -9.20 -12.66 2.99
C ALA A 113 -9.47 -13.91 2.16
N VAL A 114 -10.16 -14.92 2.71
CA VAL A 114 -10.51 -16.13 1.96
C VAL A 114 -11.31 -15.81 0.68
N PRO A 115 -12.47 -15.12 0.75
CA PRO A 115 -13.18 -14.75 -0.47
C PRO A 115 -12.40 -13.72 -1.31
N GLY A 116 -11.64 -12.82 -0.69
CA GLY A 116 -10.80 -11.85 -1.39
C GLY A 116 -9.74 -12.52 -2.28
N VAL A 117 -9.05 -13.54 -1.75
CA VAL A 117 -8.08 -14.34 -2.53
C VAL A 117 -8.79 -15.07 -3.66
N ILE A 118 -9.91 -15.75 -3.38
CA ILE A 118 -10.63 -16.52 -4.40
C ILE A 118 -11.07 -15.62 -5.56
N ILE A 119 -11.71 -14.49 -5.26
CA ILE A 119 -12.21 -13.55 -6.27
C ILE A 119 -11.04 -12.86 -6.98
N GLY A 120 -10.01 -12.43 -6.24
CA GLY A 120 -8.83 -11.77 -6.81
C GLY A 120 -8.04 -12.68 -7.74
N LEU A 121 -7.86 -13.96 -7.37
CA LEU A 121 -7.28 -14.97 -8.25
C LEU A 121 -8.13 -15.15 -9.51
N ALA A 122 -9.45 -15.29 -9.36
CA ALA A 122 -10.36 -15.45 -10.50
C ALA A 122 -10.30 -14.24 -11.46
N MET A 123 -10.27 -13.01 -10.93
CA MET A 123 -10.10 -11.80 -11.75
C MET A 123 -8.73 -11.74 -12.43
N GLY A 124 -7.66 -12.14 -11.74
CA GLY A 124 -6.31 -12.14 -12.31
C GLY A 124 -6.10 -13.18 -13.41
N LEU A 125 -6.77 -14.34 -13.30
CA LEU A 125 -6.62 -15.45 -14.25
C LEU A 125 -7.66 -15.42 -15.39
N MET A 126 -8.87 -14.92 -15.14
CA MET A 126 -9.99 -14.98 -16.08
C MET A 126 -10.44 -13.57 -16.51
N PRO A 127 -10.16 -13.14 -17.76
CA PRO A 127 -10.55 -11.82 -18.26
C PRO A 127 -12.06 -11.53 -18.17
N LEU A 128 -12.90 -12.57 -18.29
CA LEU A 128 -14.36 -12.45 -18.18
C LEU A 128 -14.81 -12.10 -16.76
N VAL A 129 -14.25 -12.76 -15.75
CA VAL A 129 -14.56 -12.48 -14.34
C VAL A 129 -14.13 -11.07 -14.00
N ARG A 130 -12.93 -10.66 -14.45
CA ARG A 130 -12.45 -9.29 -14.28
C ARG A 130 -13.41 -8.28 -14.91
N ALA A 131 -13.78 -8.45 -16.17
CA ALA A 131 -14.71 -7.52 -16.85
C ALA A 131 -16.06 -7.38 -16.14
N ALA A 132 -16.52 -8.43 -15.44
CA ALA A 132 -17.77 -8.40 -14.68
C ALA A 132 -17.62 -7.78 -13.27
N VAL A 133 -16.52 -8.06 -12.57
CA VAL A 133 -16.34 -7.72 -11.15
C VAL A 133 -15.60 -6.39 -10.94
N GLU A 134 -14.66 -6.04 -11.82
CA GLU A 134 -13.83 -4.84 -11.72
C GLU A 134 -14.67 -3.55 -11.60
N PRO A 135 -15.74 -3.32 -12.40
CA PRO A 135 -16.59 -2.13 -12.24
C PRO A 135 -17.33 -2.06 -10.89
N LEU A 136 -17.68 -3.21 -10.31
CA LEU A 136 -18.32 -3.29 -9.00
C LEU A 136 -17.32 -2.94 -7.90
N VAL A 137 -16.09 -3.43 -8.02
CA VAL A 137 -15.00 -3.12 -7.09
C VAL A 137 -14.68 -1.62 -7.16
N ASP A 138 -14.49 -1.06 -8.35
CA ASP A 138 -14.12 0.35 -8.52
C ASP A 138 -15.21 1.30 -8.01
N SER A 139 -16.49 0.94 -8.17
CA SER A 139 -17.60 1.77 -7.69
C SER A 139 -17.82 1.70 -6.19
N THR A 140 -17.54 0.56 -5.55
CA THR A 140 -17.82 0.35 -4.12
C THR A 140 -16.59 0.50 -3.21
N TYR A 141 -15.38 0.35 -3.77
CA TYR A 141 -14.13 0.48 -3.03
C TYR A 141 -13.97 1.86 -2.35
N PRO A 142 -14.27 3.00 -3.00
CA PRO A 142 -14.11 4.32 -2.39
C PRO A 142 -15.02 4.58 -1.18
N ILE A 143 -16.08 3.79 -1.01
CA ILE A 143 -17.03 3.97 0.10
C ILE A 143 -16.31 3.70 1.43
N PRO A 144 -16.30 4.64 2.40
CA PRO A 144 -15.70 4.42 3.70
C PRO A 144 -16.37 3.25 4.43
N LYS A 145 -15.61 2.19 4.75
CA LYS A 145 -16.20 0.97 5.34
C LYS A 145 -16.81 1.25 6.72
N ILE A 146 -16.28 2.22 7.46
CA ILE A 146 -16.83 2.70 8.73
C ILE A 146 -18.27 3.23 8.61
N ALA A 147 -18.66 3.79 7.46
CA ALA A 147 -19.99 4.33 7.24
C ALA A 147 -21.06 3.23 7.11
N LEU A 148 -20.64 1.98 6.87
CA LEU A 148 -21.52 0.82 6.80
C LEU A 148 -21.83 0.22 8.18
N LEU A 149 -21.17 0.71 9.24
CA LEU A 149 -21.35 0.20 10.61
C LEU A 149 -22.83 0.16 11.04
N PRO A 150 -23.65 1.21 10.84
CA PRO A 150 -25.05 1.18 11.24
C PRO A 150 -25.86 0.10 10.50
N MET A 151 -25.56 -0.12 9.22
CA MET A 151 -26.21 -1.15 8.41
C MET A 151 -25.85 -2.55 8.91
N PHE A 152 -24.58 -2.81 9.23
CA PHE A 152 -24.17 -4.08 9.82
C PHE A 152 -24.76 -4.31 11.21
N ILE A 153 -24.90 -3.26 12.02
CA ILE A 153 -25.60 -3.36 13.31
C ILE A 153 -27.08 -3.68 13.10
N MET A 154 -27.73 -3.13 12.08
CA MET A 154 -29.13 -3.46 11.77
C MET A 154 -29.29 -4.93 11.39
N ILE A 155 -28.37 -5.48 10.58
CA ILE A 155 -28.45 -6.85 10.05
C ILE A 155 -28.01 -7.89 11.09
N PHE A 156 -26.87 -7.67 11.74
CA PHE A 156 -26.23 -8.63 12.63
C PHE A 156 -26.48 -8.34 14.12
N GLY A 157 -27.09 -7.21 14.44
CA GLY A 157 -27.26 -6.73 15.81
C GLY A 157 -26.02 -6.03 16.38
N ILE A 158 -26.19 -5.56 17.62
CA ILE A 158 -25.09 -5.01 18.43
C ILE A 158 -24.26 -6.18 18.95
N GLY A 159 -22.97 -6.22 18.66
CA GLY A 159 -22.09 -7.27 19.16
C GLY A 159 -20.81 -7.44 18.36
N GLU A 160 -20.20 -8.63 18.45
CA GLU A 160 -18.98 -8.94 17.72
C GLU A 160 -19.23 -9.22 16.23
N ALA A 161 -20.39 -9.79 15.86
CA ALA A 161 -20.71 -10.13 14.48
C ALA A 161 -20.66 -8.92 13.53
N SER A 162 -21.23 -7.78 13.95
CA SER A 162 -21.17 -6.53 13.17
C SER A 162 -19.74 -5.98 13.06
N LYS A 163 -18.90 -6.19 14.07
CA LYS A 163 -17.48 -5.82 14.05
C LYS A 163 -16.65 -6.76 13.16
N TYR A 164 -16.99 -8.04 13.10
CA TYR A 164 -16.36 -8.97 12.16
C TYR A 164 -16.74 -8.63 10.72
N ALA A 165 -18.02 -8.33 10.47
CA ALA A 165 -18.52 -8.00 9.13
C ALA A 165 -17.84 -6.75 8.54
N ILE A 166 -17.65 -5.70 9.36
CA ILE A 166 -16.99 -4.47 8.89
C ILE A 166 -15.50 -4.68 8.57
N ILE A 167 -14.80 -5.49 9.38
CA ILE A 167 -13.39 -5.85 9.13
C ILE A 167 -13.30 -6.72 7.87
N ALA A 168 -14.13 -7.77 7.76
CA ALA A 168 -14.16 -8.65 6.60
C ALA A 168 -14.43 -7.89 5.31
N THR A 169 -15.37 -6.95 5.35
CA THR A 169 -15.70 -6.08 4.21
C THR A 169 -14.55 -5.13 3.86
N ALA A 170 -13.72 -4.70 4.80
CA ALA A 170 -12.52 -3.93 4.45
C ALA A 170 -11.43 -4.82 3.85
N VAL A 171 -11.19 -5.98 4.46
CA VAL A 171 -10.13 -6.92 4.07
C VAL A 171 -10.40 -7.54 2.70
N ILE A 172 -11.65 -7.87 2.36
CA ILE A 172 -11.99 -8.48 1.07
C ILE A 172 -11.48 -7.63 -0.11
N TYR A 173 -11.68 -6.31 -0.12
CA TYR A 173 -11.22 -5.46 -1.21
C TYR A 173 -9.70 -5.35 -1.25
N LEU A 174 -9.05 -5.14 -0.10
CA LEU A 174 -7.59 -5.04 -0.02
C LEU A 174 -6.93 -6.31 -0.56
N VAL A 175 -7.41 -7.47 -0.11
CA VAL A 175 -6.87 -8.77 -0.50
C VAL A 175 -7.19 -9.08 -1.95
N LEU A 176 -8.42 -8.81 -2.41
CA LEU A 176 -8.83 -8.99 -3.80
C LEU A 176 -7.94 -8.18 -4.75
N ILE A 177 -7.80 -6.87 -4.52
CA ILE A 177 -7.02 -5.97 -5.38
C ILE A 177 -5.54 -6.39 -5.40
N ASN A 178 -4.96 -6.69 -4.24
CA ASN A 178 -3.56 -7.10 -4.16
C ASN A 178 -3.33 -8.47 -4.83
N THR A 179 -4.26 -9.41 -4.68
CA THR A 179 -4.16 -10.74 -5.29
C THR A 179 -4.30 -10.65 -6.81
N GLU A 180 -5.28 -9.89 -7.30
CA GLU A 180 -5.52 -9.65 -8.72
C GLU A 180 -4.30 -8.99 -9.38
N SER A 181 -3.78 -7.92 -8.77
CA SER A 181 -2.55 -7.25 -9.20
C SER A 181 -1.34 -8.19 -9.16
N GLY A 182 -1.21 -8.98 -8.08
CA GLY A 182 -0.14 -9.96 -7.93
C GLY A 182 -0.11 -10.99 -9.05
N VAL A 183 -1.27 -11.54 -9.43
CA VAL A 183 -1.38 -12.49 -10.54
C VAL A 183 -1.01 -11.85 -11.87
N ARG A 184 -1.47 -10.61 -12.13
CA ARG A 184 -1.18 -9.92 -13.41
C ARG A 184 0.28 -9.54 -13.60
N ASN A 185 1.02 -9.36 -12.51
CA ASN A 185 2.44 -9.04 -12.56
C ASN A 185 3.34 -10.27 -12.78
N ILE A 186 2.77 -11.48 -12.84
CA ILE A 186 3.51 -12.70 -13.16
C ILE A 186 3.93 -12.64 -14.63
N GLU A 187 5.21 -12.82 -14.92
CA GLU A 187 5.69 -12.90 -16.30
C GLU A 187 5.03 -14.07 -17.03
N LYS A 188 4.61 -13.83 -18.27
CA LYS A 188 3.87 -14.81 -19.09
C LYS A 188 4.61 -16.15 -19.22
N ILE A 189 5.95 -16.13 -19.20
CA ILE A 189 6.79 -17.34 -19.25
C ILE A 189 6.46 -18.33 -18.13
N TYR A 190 6.16 -17.87 -16.91
CA TYR A 190 5.84 -18.76 -15.79
C TYR A 190 4.48 -19.44 -15.97
N LEU A 191 3.50 -18.73 -16.54
CA LEU A 191 2.19 -19.29 -16.87
C LEU A 191 2.28 -20.31 -18.01
N ASP A 192 3.12 -20.05 -19.01
CA ASP A 192 3.31 -20.94 -20.16
C ASP A 192 4.07 -22.21 -19.74
N VAL A 193 5.04 -22.11 -18.83
CA VAL A 193 5.71 -23.27 -18.22
C VAL A 193 4.72 -24.12 -17.43
N GLY A 194 3.89 -23.54 -16.55
CA GLY A 194 2.88 -24.28 -15.79
C GLY A 194 1.94 -25.09 -16.69
N LYS A 195 1.44 -24.46 -17.77
CA LYS A 195 0.61 -25.14 -18.79
C LYS A 195 1.30 -26.33 -19.46
N ASN A 196 2.59 -26.20 -19.79
CA ASN A 196 3.36 -27.27 -20.43
C ASN A 196 3.63 -28.46 -19.48
N TYR A 197 3.69 -28.21 -18.17
CA TYR A 197 3.89 -29.25 -17.15
C TYR A 197 2.58 -29.78 -16.54
N HIS A 198 1.41 -29.38 -17.06
CA HIS A 198 0.09 -29.73 -16.54
C HIS A 198 -0.11 -29.42 -15.04
N ALA A 199 0.53 -28.35 -14.56
CA ALA A 199 0.41 -27.84 -13.19
C ALA A 199 -0.51 -26.62 -13.13
#